data_AF-A0A7S1UZ49-F1
#
_entry.id   AF-A0A7S1UZ49-F1
#
_cell.length_a   1.000
_cell.length_b   1.000
_cell.length_c   1.000
_cell.angle_alpha   90.00
_cell.angle_beta   90.00
_cell.angle_gamma   90.00
#
_symmetry.space_group_name_H-M   'P 1'
#
loop_
_entity.id
_entity.type
_entity.pdbx_description
1 polymer ?
#
loop_
_entity_poly.entity_id
_entity_poly.type
_entity_poly.pdbx_seq_one_letter_code
_entity_poly.pdbx_strand_id
1 'polypeptide(L)'
;DDLSPLKKIASVLSRPDGRSFPDVSTVLPLMTANPAKLLGFNTGSIEVGKQADFAVVGSNIFDMEASEIGQARIEMTIFDGEIIFDPLGIGGEPIGKFPEEEENSSAYNSTSNFWIPTVSVFLLC
;
A
#
# COMPACT_ATOMS: atom_id res chain seq x y z
N ASP A 1 12.95 -11.22 12.52
CA ASP A 1 13.28 -9.98 11.81
C ASP A 1 13.06 -8.78 12.74
N ASP A 2 14.15 -8.13 13.13
CA ASP A 2 14.18 -7.00 14.07
C ASP A 2 13.95 -5.64 13.39
N LEU A 3 13.80 -5.61 12.06
CA LEU A 3 13.68 -4.38 11.29
C LEU A 3 12.31 -4.17 10.61
N SER A 4 11.28 -4.94 11.01
CA SER A 4 9.92 -4.76 10.47
C SER A 4 9.43 -3.30 10.64
N PRO A 5 8.93 -2.66 9.59
CA PRO A 5 8.31 -1.33 9.68
C PRO A 5 7.18 -1.26 10.71
N LEU A 6 6.35 -2.32 10.81
CA LEU A 6 5.24 -2.38 11.77
C LEU A 6 5.73 -2.44 13.22
N LYS A 7 6.83 -3.16 13.49
CA LYS A 7 7.48 -3.13 14.81
C LYS A 7 8.04 -1.75 15.15
N LYS A 8 8.53 -0.99 14.16
CA LYS A 8 8.98 0.39 14.37
C LYS A 8 7.81 1.30 14.71
N ILE A 9 6.68 1.20 14.01
CA ILE A 9 5.45 1.93 14.32
C ILE A 9 4.99 1.61 15.76
N ALA A 10 4.88 0.32 16.10
CA ALA A 10 4.54 -0.12 17.46
C ALA A 10 5.48 0.45 18.53
N SER A 11 6.79 0.44 18.24
CA SER A 11 7.82 0.95 19.15
C SER A 11 7.71 2.45 19.40
N VAL A 12 7.43 3.26 18.38
CA VAL A 12 7.32 4.72 18.56
C VAL A 12 6.00 5.14 19.22
N LEU A 13 4.95 4.33 19.10
CA LEU A 13 3.67 4.54 19.79
C LEU A 13 3.73 4.11 21.27
N SER A 14 4.56 3.10 21.60
CA SER A 14 4.62 2.52 22.95
C SER A 14 5.79 3.03 23.80
N ARG A 15 6.33 4.22 23.50
CA ARG A 15 7.49 4.76 24.25
C ARG A 15 7.12 5.10 25.70
N PRO A 16 7.87 4.62 26.71
CA PRO A 16 7.52 4.74 28.13
C PRO A 16 7.80 6.12 28.75
N ASP A 17 8.38 7.05 28.01
CA ASP A 17 8.94 8.31 28.52
C ASP A 17 8.08 9.55 28.18
N GLY A 18 6.83 9.33 27.77
CA GLY A 18 5.94 10.41 27.33
C GLY A 18 6.34 11.04 25.99
N ARG A 19 7.31 10.47 25.27
CA ARG A 19 7.69 10.86 23.90
C ARG A 19 7.08 9.93 22.84
N SER A 20 6.01 9.24 23.19
CA SER A 20 5.22 8.47 22.22
C SER A 20 4.48 9.40 21.27
N PHE A 21 4.25 8.92 20.05
CA PHE A 21 3.29 9.56 19.15
C PHE A 21 1.86 9.20 19.57
N PRO A 22 0.87 10.07 19.29
CA PRO A 22 -0.50 9.87 19.75
C PRO A 22 -1.20 8.70 19.04
N ASP A 23 -0.96 8.51 17.74
CA ASP A 23 -1.63 7.50 16.92
C ASP A 23 -0.84 7.12 15.66
N VAL A 24 -1.30 6.07 14.98
CA VAL A 24 -0.75 5.58 13.71
C VAL A 24 -0.83 6.65 12.63
N SER A 25 -1.92 7.41 12.57
CA SER A 25 -2.15 8.48 11.58
C SER A 25 -1.07 9.57 11.64
N THR A 26 -0.50 9.83 12.82
CA THR A 26 0.61 10.77 12.99
C THR A 26 1.94 10.17 12.53
N VAL A 27 2.14 8.86 12.75
CA VAL A 27 3.41 8.17 12.45
C VAL A 27 3.53 7.82 10.97
N LEU A 28 2.44 7.38 10.33
CA LEU A 28 2.45 6.85 8.98
C LEU A 28 3.07 7.85 7.96
N PRO A 29 2.68 9.14 7.92
CA PRO A 29 3.29 10.13 7.02
C PRO A 29 4.77 10.37 7.30
N LEU A 30 5.26 10.20 8.53
CA LEU A 30 6.69 10.34 8.87
C LEU A 30 7.54 9.27 8.20
N MET A 31 6.93 8.13 7.87
CA MET A 31 7.61 6.96 7.28
C MET A 31 7.32 6.80 5.78
N THR A 32 6.33 7.50 5.24
CA THR A 32 5.93 7.42 3.82
C THR A 32 5.99 8.79 3.13
N ALA A 33 4.97 9.64 3.31
CA ALA A 33 4.76 10.85 2.54
C ALA A 33 5.85 11.92 2.77
N ASN A 34 6.27 12.14 4.01
CA ASN A 34 7.25 13.17 4.36
C ASN A 34 8.64 12.91 3.76
N PRO A 35 9.25 11.72 3.93
CA PRO A 35 10.53 11.44 3.29
C PRO A 35 10.41 11.43 1.76
N ALA A 36 9.31 10.93 1.18
CA ALA A 36 9.10 10.98 -0.27
C ALA A 36 9.09 12.42 -0.79
N LYS A 37 8.35 13.32 -0.12
CA LYS A 37 8.33 14.76 -0.45
C LYS A 37 9.70 15.41 -0.31
N LEU A 38 10.44 15.09 0.76
CA LEU A 38 11.77 15.63 1.01
C LEU A 38 12.78 15.23 -0.06
N LEU A 39 12.66 14.01 -0.60
CA LEU A 39 13.57 13.45 -1.60
C LEU A 39 13.10 13.68 -3.04
N GLY A 40 11.90 14.24 -3.24
CA GLY A 40 11.34 14.49 -4.57
C GLY A 40 10.82 13.24 -5.28
N PHE A 41 10.42 12.20 -4.53
CA PHE A 41 9.82 11.00 -5.10
C PHE A 41 8.30 11.15 -5.23
N ASN A 42 7.75 10.63 -6.33
CA ASN A 42 6.31 10.63 -6.60
C ASN A 42 5.62 9.38 -6.00
N THR A 43 5.84 9.16 -4.70
CA THR A 43 5.38 7.98 -3.93
C THR A 43 5.04 8.40 -2.48
N GLY A 44 4.69 7.44 -1.63
CA GLY A 44 4.48 7.64 -0.19
C GLY A 44 3.06 8.07 0.22
N SER A 45 2.13 8.18 -0.74
CA SER A 45 0.69 8.28 -0.50
C SER A 45 -0.09 7.67 -1.66
N ILE A 46 -1.36 7.33 -1.43
CA ILE A 46 -2.24 6.73 -2.43
C ILE A 46 -3.05 7.83 -3.10
N GLU A 47 -2.60 8.27 -4.28
CA GLU A 47 -3.23 9.32 -5.09
C GLU A 47 -3.08 8.98 -6.57
N VAL A 48 -4.03 9.40 -7.40
CA VAL A 48 -3.97 9.19 -8.87
C VAL A 48 -2.74 9.90 -9.45
N GLY A 49 -2.00 9.20 -10.31
CA GLY A 49 -0.79 9.73 -10.96
C GLY A 49 0.50 9.56 -10.15
N LYS A 50 0.46 8.87 -9.00
CA LYS A 50 1.66 8.44 -8.24
C LYS A 50 2.12 7.03 -8.62
N GLN A 51 3.37 6.72 -8.29
CA GLN A 51 3.89 5.37 -8.40
C GLN A 51 3.09 4.42 -7.51
N ALA A 52 2.80 3.22 -8.02
CA ALA A 52 2.01 2.21 -7.34
C ALA A 52 2.87 1.44 -6.33
N ASP A 53 3.37 2.15 -5.31
CA ASP A 53 4.11 1.57 -4.19
C ASP A 53 3.22 1.49 -2.95
N PHE A 54 2.79 0.30 -2.59
CA PHE A 54 1.99 0.09 -1.38
C PHE A 54 2.14 -1.34 -0.85
N ALA A 55 1.80 -1.49 0.43
CA ALA A 55 1.72 -2.79 1.09
C ALA A 55 0.31 -3.01 1.61
N VAL A 56 -0.16 -4.24 1.51
CA VAL A 56 -1.44 -4.68 2.08
C VAL A 56 -1.16 -5.32 3.43
N VAL A 57 -1.80 -4.82 4.46
CA VAL A 57 -1.72 -5.35 5.83
C VAL A 57 -3.01 -6.10 6.12
N GLY A 58 -2.91 -7.34 6.59
CA GLY A 58 -4.08 -8.21 6.84
C GLY A 58 -4.94 -7.80 8.05
N SER A 59 -4.64 -6.68 8.70
CA SER A 59 -5.34 -6.20 9.88
C SER A 59 -5.38 -4.68 9.86
N ASN A 60 -6.47 -4.12 10.39
CA ASN A 60 -6.60 -2.67 10.49
C ASN A 60 -5.73 -2.14 11.65
N ILE A 61 -4.54 -1.64 11.33
CA ILE A 61 -3.61 -1.12 12.34
C ILE A 61 -4.07 0.19 13.01
N PHE A 62 -5.07 0.88 12.46
CA PHE A 62 -5.61 2.11 13.05
C PHE A 62 -6.50 1.85 14.27
N ASP A 63 -7.09 0.66 14.34
CA ASP A 63 -7.99 0.23 15.43
C ASP A 63 -7.31 -0.75 16.41
N MET A 64 -6.00 -0.99 16.25
CA MET A 64 -5.24 -1.94 17.06
C MET A 64 -4.51 -1.26 18.22
N GLU A 65 -4.31 -1.99 19.30
CA GLU A 65 -3.42 -1.57 20.37
C GLU A 65 -1.97 -1.49 19.88
N ALA A 66 -1.23 -0.48 20.33
CA ALA A 66 0.13 -0.21 19.86
C ALA A 66 1.08 -1.42 20.04
N SER A 67 0.89 -2.22 21.10
CA SER A 67 1.66 -3.44 21.36
C SER A 67 1.40 -4.58 20.39
N GLU A 68 0.26 -4.55 19.68
CA GLU A 68 -0.18 -5.62 18.77
C GLU A 68 0.19 -5.32 17.31
N ILE A 69 0.36 -4.05 16.94
CA ILE A 69 0.70 -3.63 15.56
C ILE A 69 1.93 -4.37 15.03
N GLY A 70 2.95 -4.61 15.86
CA GLY A 70 4.16 -5.33 15.47
C GLY A 70 3.95 -6.80 15.07
N GLN A 71 2.77 -7.36 15.33
CA GLN A 71 2.37 -8.73 15.00
C GLN A 71 1.50 -8.80 13.74
N ALA A 72 0.99 -7.66 13.26
CA ALA A 72 0.26 -7.60 12.01
C ALA A 72 1.16 -8.05 10.85
N ARG A 73 0.55 -8.68 9.85
CA ARG A 73 1.25 -9.29 8.72
C ARG A 73 1.06 -8.45 7.48
N ILE A 74 2.16 -8.23 6.76
CA ILE A 74 2.09 -7.81 5.37
C ILE A 74 1.65 -9.03 4.57
N GLU A 75 0.54 -8.90 3.85
CA GLU A 75 -0.02 -9.96 3.01
C GLU A 75 0.47 -9.83 1.56
N MET A 76 0.71 -8.60 1.12
CA MET A 76 1.18 -8.32 -0.23
C MET A 76 1.98 -7.01 -0.27
N THR A 77 2.99 -6.93 -1.14
CA THR A 77 3.73 -5.69 -1.43
C THR A 77 3.79 -5.49 -2.94
N ILE A 78 3.39 -4.30 -3.37
CA ILE A 78 3.49 -3.82 -4.74
C ILE A 78 4.55 -2.73 -4.77
N PHE A 79 5.47 -2.83 -5.72
CA PHE A 79 6.52 -1.86 -5.97
C PHE A 79 6.57 -1.56 -7.46
N ASP A 80 6.46 -0.29 -7.83
CA ASP A 80 6.37 0.17 -9.22
C ASP A 80 5.27 -0.56 -10.04
N GLY A 81 4.14 -0.87 -9.39
CA GLY A 81 3.03 -1.59 -10.02
C GLY A 81 3.24 -3.10 -10.16
N GLU A 82 4.38 -3.65 -9.75
CA GLU A 82 4.65 -5.09 -9.76
C GLU A 82 4.52 -5.70 -8.37
N ILE A 83 3.89 -6.88 -8.28
CA ILE A 83 3.80 -7.63 -7.03
C ILE A 83 5.17 -8.27 -6.75
N ILE A 84 5.87 -7.79 -5.72
CA ILE A 84 7.19 -8.30 -5.31
C ILE A 84 7.11 -9.26 -4.11
N PHE A 85 5.98 -9.28 -3.43
CA PHE A 85 5.72 -10.16 -2.29
C PHE A 85 4.22 -10.48 -2.24
N ASP A 86 3.87 -11.76 -2.29
CA ASP A 86 2.49 -12.24 -2.14
C ASP A 86 2.49 -13.74 -1.77
N PRO A 87 2.75 -14.10 -0.50
CA PRO A 87 2.78 -15.49 -0.06
C PRO A 87 1.41 -16.17 -0.07
N LEU A 88 0.32 -15.42 -0.20
CA LEU A 88 -1.06 -15.95 -0.18
C LEU A 88 -1.68 -16.04 -1.58
N GLY A 89 -1.05 -15.44 -2.60
CA GLY A 89 -1.57 -15.40 -3.97
C GLY A 89 -2.81 -14.51 -4.12
N ILE A 90 -2.96 -13.49 -3.26
CA ILE A 90 -4.16 -12.63 -3.26
C ILE A 90 -4.17 -11.62 -4.42
N GLY A 91 -3.01 -11.30 -4.99
CA GLY A 91 -2.88 -10.41 -6.13
C GLY A 91 -3.22 -11.08 -7.48
N GLY A 92 -3.39 -12.39 -7.47
CA GLY A 92 -3.65 -13.20 -8.67
C GLY A 92 -2.42 -13.31 -9.58
N GLU A 93 -2.64 -13.93 -10.74
CA GLU A 93 -1.60 -13.99 -11.77
C GLU A 93 -1.41 -12.61 -12.41
N PRO A 94 -0.16 -12.19 -12.70
CA PRO A 94 0.08 -10.97 -13.46
C PRO A 94 -0.72 -11.01 -14.77
N ILE A 95 -1.64 -10.06 -14.95
CA ILE A 95 -2.55 -9.99 -16.11
C ILE A 95 -1.87 -9.58 -17.43
N GLY A 96 -0.54 -9.75 -17.52
CA GLY A 96 0.31 -9.17 -18.56
C GLY A 96 0.57 -7.69 -18.30
N LYS A 97 1.63 -7.16 -18.92
CA LYS A 97 1.87 -5.70 -18.89
C LYS A 97 0.69 -5.03 -19.58
N PHE A 98 0.17 -3.95 -18.97
CA PHE A 98 -0.68 -3.03 -19.71
C PHE A 98 0.09 -2.64 -20.97
N PRO A 99 -0.53 -2.74 -22.17
CA PRO A 99 0.13 -2.27 -23.37
C PRO A 99 0.55 -0.83 -23.10
N GLU A 100 1.85 -0.53 -23.28
CA GLU A 100 2.30 0.86 -23.28
C GLU A 100 1.40 1.59 -24.28
N GLU A 101 0.86 2.75 -23.90
CA GLU A 101 0.01 3.54 -24.76
C GLU A 101 0.82 3.96 -25.99
N GLU A 102 0.83 3.12 -27.03
CA GLU A 102 1.15 3.56 -28.37
C GLU A 102 0.04 4.51 -28.77
N GLU A 103 0.36 5.81 -28.77
CA GLU A 103 -0.48 6.94 -29.15
C GLU A 103 -0.93 6.89 -30.64
N ASN A 104 -0.99 5.72 -31.27
CA ASN A 104 -1.49 5.52 -32.63
C ASN A 104 -1.85 4.07 -32.92
N SER A 105 -3.02 3.58 -32.47
CA SER A 105 -3.66 2.50 -33.23
C SER A 105 -5.17 2.50 -33.09
N SER A 106 -5.82 2.49 -34.25
CA SER A 106 -7.26 2.55 -34.57
C SER A 106 -8.20 1.53 -33.91
N ALA A 107 -7.80 0.88 -32.81
CA ALA A 107 -8.54 -0.22 -32.20
C ALA A 107 -9.71 0.21 -31.28
N TYR A 108 -9.91 1.51 -31.03
CA TYR A 108 -10.96 2.02 -30.12
C TYR A 108 -12.42 1.82 -30.60
N ASN A 109 -12.64 1.24 -31.78
CA ASN A 109 -14.00 1.07 -32.36
C ASN A 109 -14.52 -0.38 -32.38
N SER A 110 -14.05 -1.28 -31.52
CA SER A 110 -14.67 -2.60 -31.41
C SER A 110 -14.42 -3.29 -30.08
N THR A 111 -15.24 -2.98 -29.06
CA THR A 111 -15.86 -3.97 -28.15
C THR A 111 -16.67 -3.25 -27.08
N SER A 112 -17.89 -2.87 -27.46
CA SER A 112 -18.98 -2.72 -26.49
C SER A 112 -19.33 -4.10 -25.93
N ASN A 113 -19.40 -4.20 -24.60
CA ASN A 113 -19.94 -5.30 -23.79
C ASN A 113 -18.91 -6.29 -23.22
N PHE A 114 -18.34 -5.93 -22.06
CA PHE A 114 -17.88 -6.93 -21.09
C PHE A 114 -18.34 -6.53 -19.69
N TRP A 115 -19.22 -7.34 -19.12
CA TRP A 115 -19.86 -7.15 -17.82
C TRP A 115 -19.03 -7.87 -16.77
N ILE A 116 -18.49 -7.17 -15.76
CA ILE A 116 -17.79 -7.79 -14.63
C ILE A 116 -18.72 -7.72 -13.41
N PRO A 117 -19.12 -8.85 -12.80
CA PRO A 117 -19.97 -8.86 -11.63
C PRO A 117 -19.22 -8.32 -10.41
N THR A 118 -19.96 -7.56 -9.61
CA THR A 118 -19.54 -6.76 -8.47
C THR A 118 -18.79 -7.57 -7.42
N VAL A 119 -17.49 -7.30 -7.23
CA VAL A 119 -16.77 -7.65 -6.00
C VAL A 119 -16.59 -6.34 -5.22
N SER A 120 -17.20 -6.28 -4.04
CA SER A 120 -17.06 -5.12 -3.15
C SER A 120 -15.66 -5.12 -2.57
N VAL A 121 -14.78 -4.31 -3.14
CA VAL A 121 -13.46 -4.00 -2.55
C VAL A 121 -13.70 -2.93 -1.48
N PHE A 122 -13.67 -3.35 -0.21
CA PHE A 122 -13.49 -2.41 0.90
C PHE A 122 -11.99 -2.24 1.12
N LEU A 123 -11.46 -1.10 0.66
CA LEU A 123 -10.09 -0.65 0.88
C LEU A 123 -10.14 0.43 1.96
N LEU A 124 -9.48 0.19 3.09
CA LEU A 124 -9.45 1.14 4.21
C LEU A 124 -8.68 2.41 3.83
N CYS A 125 -9.38 3.54 3.93
CA CYS A 125 -8.81 4.89 4.10
C CYS A 125 -8.47 5.13 5.56
#